data_AF-A0ABD2SKA6-F1
#
_entry.id   AF-A0ABD2SKA6-F1
#
_cell.length_a   1.000
_cell.length_b   1.000
_cell.length_c   1.000
_cell.angle_alpha   90.00
_cell.angle_beta   90.00
_cell.angle_gamma   90.00
#
_symmetry.space_group_name_H-M   'P 1'
#
loop_
_entity.id
_entity.type
_entity.pdbx_description
1 polymer ?
#
loop_
_entity_poly.entity_id
_entity_poly.type
_entity_poly.pdbx_seq_one_letter_code
_entity_poly.pdbx_strand_id
1 'polypeptide(L)'
;MGRRYVEVFSCKKQDYYQAIAAEVKEGGYESDYRASPPPRPKRTQNKDQMEYTEILKMRGLPYRCKKSDILKFFGKEFNLTDDKINITYRSDGKATGDAYVEFASAEEAKEAMCKDNMEIGSRYIELFPSYPDEARQAGSRSQR
;
A
#
# COMPACT_ATOMS: atom_id res chain seq x y z
N MET A 1 14.09 30.83 38.62
CA MET A 1 13.52 29.53 38.22
C MET A 1 14.00 29.24 36.79
N GLY A 2 14.89 28.26 36.63
CA GLY A 2 15.66 28.05 35.40
C GLY A 2 14.86 27.45 34.24
N ARG A 3 15.27 27.76 33.01
CA ARG A 3 14.71 27.22 31.76
C ARG A 3 15.16 25.76 31.61
N ARG A 4 14.22 24.82 31.55
CA ARG A 4 14.49 23.41 31.22
C ARG A 4 14.41 23.26 29.70
N TYR A 5 15.53 22.94 29.07
CA TYR A 5 15.55 22.53 27.67
C TYR A 5 15.32 21.03 27.60
N VAL A 6 14.54 20.58 26.62
CA VAL A 6 14.43 19.17 26.25
C VAL A 6 15.24 18.99 24.99
N GLU A 7 16.26 18.13 25.05
CA GLU A 7 17.04 17.77 23.87
C GLU A 7 16.30 16.68 23.09
N VAL A 8 16.02 16.96 21.82
CA VAL A 8 15.38 16.02 20.91
C VAL A 8 16.43 15.55 19.90
N PHE A 9 16.74 14.25 19.93
CA PHE A 9 17.65 13.60 18.99
C PHE A 9 16.85 12.73 18.01
N SER A 10 17.27 12.69 16.75
CA SER A 10 16.69 11.77 15.76
C SER A 10 17.07 10.33 16.11
N CYS A 11 16.13 9.52 16.61
CA CYS A 11 16.36 8.09 16.85
C CYS A 11 15.94 7.25 15.64
N LYS A 12 16.58 6.09 15.44
CA LYS A 12 16.11 5.10 14.46
C LYS A 12 14.95 4.32 15.07
N LYS A 13 14.05 3.86 14.20
CA LYS A 13 12.88 3.07 14.58
C LYS A 13 13.21 1.83 15.43
N GLN A 14 14.37 1.20 15.18
CA GLN A 14 14.84 0.04 15.95
C GLN A 14 15.16 0.40 17.40
N ASP A 15 15.87 1.51 17.64
CA ASP A 15 16.24 1.95 18.99
C ASP A 15 15.00 2.22 19.87
N TYR A 16 13.94 2.80 19.28
CA TYR A 16 12.66 3.00 19.95
C TYR A 16 12.04 1.68 20.42
N TYR A 17 11.91 0.67 19.53
CA TYR A 17 11.32 -0.60 19.93
C TYR A 17 12.19 -1.38 20.93
N GLN A 18 13.51 -1.24 20.83
CA GLN A 18 14.45 -1.88 21.76
C GLN A 18 14.32 -1.29 23.17
N ALA A 19 14.14 0.03 23.28
CA ALA A 19 13.92 0.71 24.55
C ALA A 19 12.59 0.29 25.20
N ILE A 20 11.50 0.25 24.43
CA ILE A 20 10.19 -0.20 24.93
C ILE A 20 10.22 -1.68 25.35
N ALA A 21 10.90 -2.54 24.59
CA ALA A 21 11.03 -3.95 24.93
C ALA A 21 11.88 -4.20 26.18
N ALA A 22 12.88 -3.35 26.44
CA ALA A 22 13.71 -3.42 27.64
C ALA A 22 12.93 -3.06 28.92
N GLU A 23 12.02 -2.07 28.86
CA GLU A 23 11.18 -1.68 30.00
C GLU A 23 10.23 -2.80 30.45
N VAL A 24 9.84 -3.72 29.55
CA VAL A 24 8.96 -4.86 29.90
C VAL A 24 9.68 -5.92 30.74
N LYS A 25 11.02 -5.91 30.81
CA LYS A 25 11.79 -6.97 31.48
C LYS A 25 12.07 -6.75 32.96
N GLU A 26 11.87 -5.53 33.49
CA GLU A 26 12.07 -5.24 34.92
C GLU A 26 10.87 -4.50 35.54
N GLY A 27 9.95 -5.26 36.14
CA GLY A 27 9.08 -4.77 37.22
C GLY A 27 7.75 -4.14 36.80
N GLY A 28 6.65 -4.73 37.28
CA GLY A 28 5.29 -4.27 37.02
C GLY A 28 4.92 -2.95 37.71
N TYR A 29 4.10 -2.17 37.01
CA TYR A 29 3.34 -1.05 37.52
C TYR A 29 1.88 -1.23 37.06
N GLU A 30 0.98 -1.28 38.04
CA GLU A 30 -0.47 -1.32 37.87
C GLU A 30 -0.95 -0.05 37.15
N SER A 31 -1.59 -0.20 35.99
CA SER A 31 -2.31 0.89 35.35
C SER A 31 -3.33 0.34 34.36
N ASP A 32 -4.60 0.55 34.64
CA ASP A 32 -5.78 0.14 33.86
C ASP A 32 -5.90 0.79 32.46
N TYR A 33 -4.81 1.25 31.87
CA TYR A 33 -4.79 1.63 30.46
C TYR A 33 -4.55 0.37 29.65
N ARG A 34 -5.59 -0.13 28.96
CA ARG A 34 -5.45 -1.07 27.85
C ARG A 34 -4.49 -0.47 26.82
N ALA A 35 -3.20 -0.77 26.95
CA ALA A 35 -2.20 -0.42 25.98
C ALA A 35 -2.64 -1.06 24.66
N SER A 36 -3.00 -0.21 23.69
CA SER A 36 -3.27 -0.71 22.34
C SER A 36 -2.01 -1.43 21.87
N PRO A 37 -2.12 -2.64 21.29
CA PRO A 37 -0.95 -3.33 20.78
C PRO A 37 -0.16 -2.39 19.88
N PRO A 38 1.19 -2.40 19.94
CA PRO A 38 2.00 -1.53 19.12
C PRO A 38 1.56 -1.67 17.65
N PRO A 39 1.47 -0.57 16.89
CA PRO A 39 1.05 -0.63 15.50
C PRO A 39 1.92 -1.66 14.78
N ARG A 40 1.29 -2.70 14.24
CA ARG A 40 1.97 -3.77 13.52
C ARG A 40 2.92 -3.09 12.51
N PRO A 41 4.21 -3.45 12.49
CA PRO A 41 5.16 -2.81 11.59
C PRO A 41 4.59 -2.90 10.18
N LYS A 42 4.38 -1.74 9.52
CA LYS A 42 4.11 -1.70 8.09
C LYS A 42 5.21 -2.55 7.45
N ARG A 43 4.82 -3.69 6.90
CA ARG A 43 5.72 -4.62 6.25
C ARG A 43 6.20 -3.91 4.99
N THR A 44 7.24 -3.10 5.11
CA THR A 44 8.00 -2.58 3.98
C THR A 44 8.62 -3.82 3.34
N GLN A 45 7.88 -4.45 2.43
CA GLN A 45 8.47 -5.39 1.49
C GLN A 45 9.60 -4.60 0.81
N ASN A 46 10.78 -5.21 0.70
CA ASN A 46 11.93 -4.60 0.04
C ASN A 46 11.60 -4.55 -1.46
N LYS A 47 10.80 -3.54 -1.86
CA LYS A 47 10.21 -3.41 -3.21
C LYS A 47 11.27 -3.24 -4.30
N ASP A 48 12.49 -2.85 -3.91
CA ASP A 48 13.67 -2.78 -4.78
C ASP A 48 14.18 -4.17 -5.24
N GLN A 49 13.87 -5.24 -4.51
CA GLN A 49 14.25 -6.62 -4.85
C GLN A 49 13.13 -7.41 -5.55
N MET A 50 11.98 -6.79 -5.80
CA MET A 50 10.87 -7.46 -6.48
C MET A 50 11.12 -7.47 -7.99
N GLU A 51 10.77 -8.57 -8.64
CA GLU A 51 10.76 -8.65 -10.10
C GLU A 51 9.59 -7.80 -10.63
N TYR A 52 9.91 -6.88 -11.53
CA TYR A 52 8.93 -6.01 -12.18
C TYR A 52 8.57 -6.58 -13.54
N THR A 53 7.26 -6.72 -13.80
CA THR A 53 6.72 -6.87 -15.15
C THR A 53 6.03 -5.57 -15.54
N GLU A 54 5.41 -5.55 -16.72
CA GLU A 54 4.51 -4.48 -17.16
C GLU A 54 3.19 -4.39 -16.36
N ILE A 55 2.92 -5.27 -15.39
CA ILE A 55 1.66 -5.27 -14.64
C ILE A 55 1.85 -4.87 -13.18
N LEU A 56 1.04 -3.91 -12.74
CA LEU A 56 0.84 -3.61 -11.33
C LEU A 56 -0.55 -4.04 -10.85
N LYS A 57 -0.56 -4.67 -9.67
CA LYS A 57 -1.77 -4.85 -8.87
C LYS A 57 -1.97 -3.64 -7.96
N MET A 58 -3.16 -3.05 -8.03
CA MET A 58 -3.64 -2.02 -7.11
C MET A 58 -4.54 -2.66 -6.05
N ARG A 59 -4.40 -2.23 -4.80
CA ARG A 59 -5.28 -2.62 -3.68
C ARG A 59 -5.76 -1.40 -2.92
N GLY A 60 -6.97 -1.47 -2.39
CA GLY A 60 -7.56 -0.43 -1.54
C GLY A 60 -8.43 0.56 -2.30
N LEU A 61 -8.83 0.24 -3.54
CA LEU A 61 -9.66 1.13 -4.34
C LEU A 61 -11.02 1.38 -3.67
N PRO A 62 -11.52 2.63 -3.69
CA PRO A 62 -12.90 2.92 -3.28
C PRO A 62 -13.91 2.07 -4.06
N TYR A 63 -15.01 1.64 -3.43
CA TYR A 63 -16.03 0.81 -4.10
C TYR A 63 -16.69 1.48 -5.31
N ARG A 64 -16.70 2.82 -5.36
CA ARG A 64 -17.23 3.61 -6.49
C ARG A 64 -16.15 4.04 -7.49
N CYS A 65 -14.92 3.55 -7.33
CA CYS A 65 -13.80 3.89 -8.21
C CYS A 65 -14.06 3.37 -9.63
N LYS A 66 -13.84 4.25 -10.61
CA LYS A 66 -13.95 3.92 -12.03
C LYS A 66 -12.56 3.86 -12.66
N LYS A 67 -12.47 3.24 -13.84
CA LYS A 67 -11.23 3.22 -14.63
C LYS A 67 -10.67 4.63 -14.87
N SER A 68 -11.54 5.62 -15.09
CA SER A 68 -11.18 7.03 -15.22
C SER A 68 -10.43 7.60 -14.01
N ASP A 69 -10.73 7.13 -12.79
CA ASP A 69 -10.06 7.59 -11.58
C ASP A 69 -8.66 6.99 -11.46
N ILE A 70 -8.50 5.73 -11.89
CA ILE A 70 -7.21 5.05 -12.00
C ILE A 70 -6.33 5.72 -13.06
N LEU A 71 -6.90 6.09 -14.22
CA LEU A 71 -6.20 6.88 -15.24
C LEU A 71 -5.73 8.22 -14.69
N LYS A 72 -6.57 8.92 -13.92
CA LYS A 72 -6.17 10.19 -13.27
C LYS A 72 -5.09 10.00 -12.22
N PHE A 73 -5.13 8.90 -11.47
CA PHE A 73 -4.15 8.57 -10.43
C PHE A 73 -2.74 8.43 -11.02
N PHE A 74 -2.59 7.64 -12.10
CA PHE A 74 -1.32 7.52 -12.81
C PHE A 74 -1.00 8.76 -13.67
N GLY A 75 -2.01 9.53 -14.07
CA GLY A 75 -1.83 10.77 -14.82
C GLY A 75 -1.45 10.51 -16.28
N LYS A 76 -1.22 11.59 -17.03
CA LYS A 76 -0.89 11.53 -18.47
C LYS A 76 0.54 11.10 -18.77
N GLU A 77 1.37 10.92 -17.74
CA GLU A 77 2.76 10.49 -17.87
C GLU A 77 2.85 9.06 -18.42
N PHE A 78 1.93 8.20 -17.99
CA PHE A 78 1.81 6.84 -18.49
C PHE A 78 0.71 6.81 -19.57
N ASN A 79 1.03 6.25 -20.74
CA ASN A 79 0.10 6.15 -21.87
C ASN A 79 -0.94 5.04 -21.67
N LEU A 80 -1.68 5.11 -20.55
CA LEU A 80 -2.67 4.13 -20.14
C LEU A 80 -4.01 4.37 -20.85
N THR A 81 -4.63 3.29 -21.30
CA THR A 81 -6.00 3.28 -21.85
C THR A 81 -6.93 2.48 -20.95
N ASP A 82 -8.24 2.71 -21.07
CA ASP A 82 -9.25 1.99 -20.27
C ASP A 82 -9.19 0.46 -20.46
N ASP A 83 -8.71 -0.01 -21.61
CA ASP A 83 -8.57 -1.44 -21.93
C ASP A 83 -7.44 -2.11 -21.13
N LYS A 84 -6.45 -1.32 -20.71
CA LYS A 84 -5.31 -1.78 -19.90
C LYS A 84 -5.60 -1.84 -18.41
N ILE A 85 -6.82 -1.48 -18.00
CA ILE A 85 -7.25 -1.45 -16.60
C ILE A 85 -8.34 -2.51 -16.39
N ASN A 86 -8.08 -3.45 -15.48
CA ASN A 86 -9.02 -4.49 -15.09
C ASN A 86 -9.35 -4.38 -13.59
N ILE A 87 -10.54 -3.86 -13.26
CA ILE A 87 -11.04 -3.85 -11.88
C ILE A 87 -11.61 -5.23 -11.56
N THR A 88 -11.22 -5.79 -10.41
CA THR A 88 -11.73 -7.09 -9.98
C THR A 88 -13.09 -6.91 -9.33
N TYR A 89 -14.06 -7.71 -9.75
CA TYR A 89 -15.38 -7.80 -9.14
C TYR A 89 -15.60 -9.18 -8.54
N ARG A 90 -16.44 -9.22 -7.53
CA ARG A 90 -16.96 -10.47 -6.95
C ARG A 90 -18.13 -10.99 -7.80
N SER A 91 -18.55 -12.22 -7.54
CA SER A 91 -19.72 -12.83 -8.18
C SER A 91 -21.04 -12.09 -7.90
N ASP A 92 -21.11 -11.30 -6.82
CA ASP A 92 -22.26 -10.42 -6.53
C ASP A 92 -22.23 -9.09 -7.30
N GLY A 93 -21.27 -8.92 -8.23
CA GLY A 93 -21.11 -7.73 -9.06
C GLY A 93 -20.45 -6.55 -8.32
N LYS A 94 -20.06 -6.70 -7.05
CA LYS A 94 -19.41 -5.61 -6.30
C LYS A 94 -17.91 -5.61 -6.54
N ALA A 95 -17.33 -4.42 -6.67
CA ALA A 95 -15.89 -4.24 -6.78
C ALA A 95 -15.20 -4.75 -5.50
N THR A 96 -14.16 -5.55 -5.67
CA THR A 96 -13.41 -6.15 -4.56
C THR A 96 -12.48 -5.15 -3.88
N GLY A 97 -12.23 -4.00 -4.53
CA GLY A 97 -11.21 -3.02 -4.11
C GLY A 97 -9.82 -3.31 -4.66
N ASP A 98 -9.70 -4.30 -5.55
CA ASP A 98 -8.47 -4.69 -6.24
C ASP A 98 -8.61 -4.40 -7.73
N ALA A 99 -7.53 -3.98 -8.38
CA ALA A 99 -7.45 -3.85 -9.83
C ALA A 99 -6.05 -4.22 -10.35
N TYR A 100 -5.96 -4.47 -11.63
CA TYR A 100 -4.71 -4.72 -12.36
C TYR A 100 -4.59 -3.68 -13.46
N VAL A 101 -3.38 -3.14 -13.61
CA VAL A 101 -3.04 -2.14 -14.62
C VAL A 101 -1.84 -2.63 -15.39
N GLU A 102 -1.97 -2.68 -16.70
CA GLU A 102 -0.91 -3.06 -17.64
C GLU A 102 -0.31 -1.80 -18.26
N PHE A 103 1.00 -1.63 -18.07
CA PHE A 103 1.81 -0.54 -18.63
C PHE A 103 2.40 -0.95 -19.97
N ALA A 104 3.03 -0.01 -20.69
CA ALA A 104 3.66 -0.34 -21.96
C ALA A 104 4.97 -1.13 -21.77
N SER A 105 5.65 -0.94 -20.63
CA SER A 105 6.90 -1.61 -20.28
C SER A 105 7.02 -1.85 -18.78
N ALA A 106 7.92 -2.76 -18.38
CA ALA A 106 8.26 -2.97 -16.98
C ALA A 106 8.95 -1.75 -16.34
N GLU A 107 9.62 -0.92 -17.14
CA GLU A 107 10.25 0.32 -16.68
C GLU A 107 9.17 1.35 -16.28
N GLU A 108 8.14 1.53 -17.10
CA GLU A 108 7.00 2.39 -16.77
C GLU A 108 6.26 1.89 -15.52
N ALA A 109 6.05 0.58 -15.39
CA ALA A 109 5.45 0.00 -14.20
C ALA A 109 6.30 0.27 -12.94
N LYS A 110 7.63 0.20 -13.07
CA LYS A 110 8.55 0.52 -11.97
C LYS A 110 8.51 2.00 -11.60
N GLU A 111 8.44 2.90 -12.57
CA GLU A 111 8.27 4.34 -12.32
C GLU A 111 6.92 4.63 -11.65
N ALA A 112 5.85 3.97 -12.10
CA ALA A 112 4.50 4.11 -11.54
C ALA A 112 4.42 3.69 -10.07
N MET A 113 5.34 2.85 -9.58
CA MET A 113 5.43 2.52 -8.14
C MET A 113 5.75 3.70 -7.24
N CYS A 114 6.27 4.81 -7.78
CA CYS A 114 6.47 6.03 -6.99
C CYS A 114 5.16 6.55 -6.38
N LYS A 115 4.01 6.15 -6.95
CA LYS A 115 2.66 6.51 -6.47
C LYS A 115 2.12 5.57 -5.39
N ASP A 116 2.92 4.63 -4.91
CA ASP A 116 2.52 3.73 -3.83
C ASP A 116 2.18 4.52 -2.54
N ASN A 117 1.08 4.13 -1.90
CA ASN A 117 0.47 4.82 -0.74
C ASN A 117 -0.09 6.22 -1.02
N MET A 118 -0.23 6.63 -2.28
CA MET A 118 -1.03 7.81 -2.62
C MET A 118 -2.53 7.51 -2.49
N GLU A 119 -3.37 8.55 -2.49
CA GLU A 119 -4.80 8.43 -2.26
C GLU A 119 -5.62 8.54 -3.54
N ILE A 120 -6.68 7.73 -3.63
CA ILE A 120 -7.82 7.98 -4.54
C ILE A 120 -9.03 8.27 -3.67
N GLY A 121 -9.51 9.52 -3.71
CA GLY A 121 -10.57 9.98 -2.83
C GLY A 121 -10.12 9.93 -1.36
N SER A 122 -10.73 9.05 -0.56
CA SER A 122 -10.42 8.89 0.87
C SER A 122 -9.68 7.59 1.20
N ARG A 123 -9.10 6.92 0.20
CA ARG A 123 -8.47 5.61 0.35
C ARG A 123 -7.03 5.65 -0.14
N TYR A 124 -6.12 5.20 0.71
CA TYR A 124 -4.74 4.90 0.31
C TYR A 124 -4.71 3.69 -0.62
N ILE A 125 -3.92 3.81 -1.67
CA ILE A 125 -3.73 2.78 -2.67
C ILE A 125 -2.37 2.14 -2.49
N GLU A 126 -2.35 0.82 -2.36
CA GLU A 126 -1.13 0.04 -2.34
C GLU A 126 -0.88 -0.56 -3.74
N LEU A 127 0.34 -0.41 -4.24
CA LEU A 127 0.79 -0.95 -5.51
C LEU A 127 1.76 -2.12 -5.29
N PHE A 128 1.57 -3.18 -6.08
CA PHE A 128 2.40 -4.38 -6.07
C PHE A 128 2.77 -4.77 -7.49
N PRO A 129 4.03 -5.18 -7.75
CA PRO A 129 4.35 -5.89 -8.97
C PRO A 129 3.50 -7.16 -9.09
N SER A 130 2.99 -7.43 -10.28
CA SER A 130 2.17 -8.60 -10.58
C SER A 130 2.58 -9.18 -11.93
N TYR A 131 1.88 -10.19 -12.40
CA TYR A 131 2.18 -10.90 -13.65
C TYR A 131 0.93 -10.96 -14.55
N PRO A 132 1.10 -11.05 -15.88
CA PRO A 132 0.01 -11.22 -16.85
C PRO A 132 -1.00 -12.32 -16.51
N ASP A 133 -0.54 -13.45 -15.98
CA ASP A 133 -1.41 -14.56 -15.58
C ASP A 133 -2.37 -14.19 -14.44
N GLU A 134 -1.88 -13.44 -13.45
CA GLU A 134 -2.73 -13.01 -12.32
C GLU A 134 -3.81 -12.03 -12.79
N ALA A 135 -3.47 -11.10 -13.68
CA ALA A 135 -4.41 -10.13 -14.24
C ALA A 135 -5.51 -10.82 -15.06
N ARG A 136 -5.15 -11.84 -15.85
CA ARG A 136 -6.10 -12.69 -16.60
C ARG A 136 -7.01 -13.48 -15.67
N GLN A 137 -6.47 -14.04 -14.60
CA GLN A 137 -7.24 -14.82 -13.63
C GLN A 137 -8.22 -13.96 -12.83
N ALA A 138 -7.87 -12.70 -12.56
CA ALA A 138 -8.77 -11.76 -11.91
C ALA A 138 -10.00 -11.41 -12.76
N GLY A 139 -9.81 -11.23 -14.08
CA GLY A 139 -10.92 -10.98 -15.01
C GLY A 139 -11.90 -12.16 -15.11
N SER A 140 -11.39 -13.39 -15.10
CA SER A 140 -12.21 -14.61 -15.21
C SER A 140 -13.01 -14.93 -13.94
N ARG A 141 -12.55 -14.50 -12.76
CA ARG A 141 -13.33 -14.63 -11.51
C ARG A 141 -14.59 -13.77 -11.48
N SER A 142 -14.64 -12.71 -12.28
CA SER A 142 -15.81 -11.82 -12.36
C SER A 142 -16.98 -12.42 -13.16
N GLN A 143 -16.79 -13.51 -13.90
CA GLN A 143 -17.80 -14.09 -14.81
C GLN A 143 -18.35 -15.45 -14.37
N ARG A 144 -18.12 -15.86 -13.12
CA ARG A 144 -18.68 -17.11 -12.55
C ARG A 144 -19.76 -16.85 -11.53
#